data_AF-A0A484X608-F1
#
_entry.id   AF-A0A484X608-F1
#
_cell.length_a   1.000
_cell.length_b   1.000
_cell.length_c   1.000
_cell.angle_alpha   90.00
_cell.angle_beta   90.00
_cell.angle_gamma   90.00
#
_symmetry.space_group_name_H-M   'P 1'
#
loop_
_entity.id
_entity.type
_entity.pdbx_description
1 polymer ?
#
loop_
_entity_poly.entity_id
_entity_poly.type
_entity_poly.pdbx_seq_one_letter_code
_entity_poly.pdbx_strand_id
1 'polypeptide(L)'
;MNLASNLFHIGILGIFVGHFFGMLTPHWMYEAWLPIEVKQKMAMFAGGASGVLCLIGGVLLLKRRLFSPRVRATTTGADILILSLLVIQCALGLLTIPFSAQHMDGSEMMKLVGWAQSVVTFHGGASQHLDGVAFIFRLHLVLGMTLFLLFPFSRLVHIWSVPVEYLTRKYQLVRARH
;
A
#
# COMPACT_ATOMS: atom_id res chain seq x y z
N MET A 1 11.42 -18.68 3.44
CA MET A 1 10.56 -18.13 2.36
C MET A 1 9.09 -18.18 2.72
N ASN A 2 8.54 -19.32 3.16
CA ASN A 2 7.13 -19.46 3.51
C ASN A 2 6.63 -18.33 4.46
N LEU A 3 7.20 -18.24 5.67
CA LEU A 3 6.81 -17.22 6.65
C LEU A 3 6.97 -15.78 6.13
N ALA A 4 8.17 -15.41 5.68
CA ALA A 4 8.46 -14.03 5.26
C ALA A 4 7.59 -13.56 4.08
N SER A 5 7.39 -14.44 3.08
CA SER A 5 6.56 -14.12 1.91
C SER A 5 5.09 -13.99 2.27
N ASN A 6 4.57 -14.90 3.11
CA ASN A 6 3.17 -14.86 3.54
C ASN A 6 2.87 -13.62 4.40
N LEU A 7 3.72 -13.31 5.39
CA LEU A 7 3.56 -12.09 6.19
C LEU A 7 3.55 -10.83 5.32
N PHE A 8 4.50 -10.74 4.38
CA PHE A 8 4.59 -9.59 3.48
C PHE A 8 3.34 -9.44 2.62
N HIS A 9 2.91 -10.51 1.93
CA HIS A 9 1.80 -10.41 0.98
C HIS A 9 0.44 -10.29 1.66
N ILE A 10 0.19 -11.02 2.75
CA ILE A 10 -1.06 -10.87 3.52
C ILE A 10 -1.15 -9.45 4.09
N GLY A 11 -0.04 -8.94 4.64
CA GLY A 11 0.04 -7.58 5.15
C GLY A 11 -0.21 -6.54 4.05
N ILE A 12 0.55 -6.58 2.94
CA ILE A 12 0.44 -5.56 1.89
C ILE A 12 -0.91 -5.58 1.16
N LEU A 13 -1.55 -6.74 1.02
CA LEU A 13 -2.90 -6.83 0.46
C LEU A 13 -3.94 -6.23 1.41
N GLY A 14 -3.82 -6.44 2.73
CA GLY A 14 -4.66 -5.77 3.72
C GLY A 14 -4.51 -4.24 3.68
N ILE A 15 -3.27 -3.75 3.57
CA ILE A 15 -2.97 -2.32 3.39
C ILE A 15 -3.60 -1.79 2.10
N PHE A 16 -3.45 -2.51 0.98
CA PHE A 16 -4.01 -2.11 -0.31
C PHE A 16 -5.53 -1.97 -0.24
N VAL A 17 -6.24 -2.95 0.33
CA VAL A 17 -7.69 -2.90 0.53
C VAL A 17 -8.08 -1.70 1.41
N GLY A 18 -7.39 -1.49 2.53
CA GLY A 18 -7.64 -0.36 3.42
C GLY A 18 -7.42 1.00 2.75
N HIS A 19 -6.34 1.16 1.98
CA HIS A 19 -6.06 2.39 1.23
C HIS A 19 -7.08 2.64 0.13
N PHE A 20 -7.42 1.59 -0.63
CA PHE A 20 -8.36 1.67 -1.74
C PHE A 20 -9.73 2.15 -1.26
N PHE A 21 -10.32 1.47 -0.29
CA PHE A 21 -11.64 1.86 0.24
C PHE A 21 -11.57 3.09 1.16
N GLY A 22 -10.45 3.32 1.84
CA GLY A 22 -10.28 4.48 2.71
C GLY A 22 -10.25 5.81 1.96
N MET A 23 -9.55 5.87 0.81
CA MET A 23 -9.37 7.10 0.05
C MET A 23 -10.34 7.25 -1.13
N LEU A 24 -10.72 6.16 -1.80
CA LEU A 24 -11.49 6.25 -3.04
C LEU A 24 -13.00 6.12 -2.84
N THR A 25 -13.46 5.65 -1.67
CA THR A 25 -14.90 5.60 -1.36
C THR A 25 -15.39 7.02 -1.07
N PRO A 26 -16.35 7.57 -1.84
CA PRO A 26 -16.85 8.90 -1.62
C PRO A 26 -17.61 8.98 -0.28
N HIS A 27 -17.56 10.16 0.36
CA HIS A 27 -18.10 10.36 1.71
C HIS A 27 -19.59 10.00 1.82
N TRP A 28 -20.40 10.40 0.84
CA TRP A 28 -21.86 10.21 0.82
C TRP A 28 -22.30 8.73 0.83
N MET A 29 -21.45 7.77 0.45
CA MET A 29 -21.86 6.38 0.23
C MET A 29 -22.33 5.70 1.52
N TYR A 30 -21.66 5.99 2.64
CA TYR A 30 -21.94 5.33 3.93
C TYR A 30 -21.73 6.28 5.11
N GLU A 31 -21.83 7.59 4.92
CA GLU A 31 -21.47 8.59 5.93
C GLU A 31 -22.13 8.34 7.30
N ALA A 32 -23.39 7.93 7.31
CA ALA A 32 -24.14 7.62 8.53
C ALA A 32 -23.61 6.40 9.32
N TRP A 33 -22.94 5.46 8.64
CA TRP A 33 -22.47 4.20 9.22
C TRP A 33 -20.95 4.13 9.35
N LEU A 34 -20.23 4.85 8.47
CA LEU A 34 -18.78 4.89 8.35
C LEU A 34 -18.30 6.35 8.28
N PRO A 35 -18.54 7.15 9.34
CA PRO A 35 -17.98 8.50 9.42
C PRO A 35 -16.44 8.45 9.44
N ILE A 36 -15.81 9.58 9.13
CA ILE A 36 -14.36 9.64 8.90
C ILE A 36 -13.53 9.12 10.09
N GLU A 37 -13.93 9.44 11.32
CA GLU A 37 -13.28 8.96 12.55
C GLU A 37 -13.37 7.43 12.72
N VAL A 38 -14.46 6.81 12.27
CA VAL A 38 -14.62 5.34 12.31
C VAL A 38 -13.71 4.72 11.27
N LYS A 39 -13.65 5.28 10.05
CA LYS A 39 -12.68 4.85 9.03
C LYS A 39 -11.24 5.01 9.52
N GLN A 40 -10.92 6.11 10.22
CA GLN A 40 -9.60 6.33 10.78
C GLN A 40 -9.25 5.28 11.84
N LYS A 41 -10.16 4.98 12.77
CA LYS A 41 -9.96 3.90 13.75
C LYS A 41 -9.69 2.57 13.04
N MET A 42 -10.51 2.21 12.05
CA MET A 42 -10.29 0.99 11.25
C MET A 42 -8.91 0.98 10.58
N ALA A 43 -8.49 2.11 9.99
CA ALA A 43 -7.17 2.24 9.36
C ALA A 43 -6.03 2.10 10.37
N MET A 44 -6.14 2.71 11.56
CA MET A 44 -5.12 2.62 12.61
C MET A 44 -4.97 1.21 13.16
N PHE A 45 -6.07 0.51 13.44
CA PHE A 45 -6.03 -0.84 14.02
C PHE A 45 -5.82 -1.93 12.96
N ALA A 46 -6.73 -2.05 12.00
CA ALA A 46 -6.65 -3.10 10.98
C ALA A 46 -5.50 -2.82 10.00
N GLY A 47 -5.38 -1.57 9.52
CA GLY A 47 -4.27 -1.16 8.67
C GLY A 47 -2.93 -1.20 9.40
N GLY A 48 -2.88 -0.80 10.68
CA GLY A 48 -1.68 -0.94 11.52
C GLY A 48 -1.25 -2.40 11.71
N ALA A 49 -2.19 -3.30 12.00
CA ALA A 49 -1.90 -4.73 12.11
C ALA A 49 -1.35 -5.30 10.79
N SER A 50 -2.01 -5.01 9.66
CA SER A 50 -1.52 -5.38 8.32
C SER A 50 -0.14 -4.77 8.02
N GLY A 51 0.10 -3.52 8.44
CA GLY A 51 1.38 -2.82 8.36
C GLY A 51 2.51 -3.54 9.12
N VAL A 52 2.24 -4.01 10.34
CA VAL A 52 3.22 -4.77 11.12
C VAL A 52 3.57 -6.09 10.43
N LEU A 53 2.57 -6.85 9.96
CA LEU A 53 2.80 -8.08 9.20
C LEU A 53 3.64 -7.79 7.94
N CYS A 54 3.26 -6.77 7.18
CA CYS A 54 3.95 -6.34 5.97
C CYS A 54 5.41 -5.98 6.26
N LEU A 55 5.66 -5.16 7.29
CA LEU A 55 7.01 -4.71 7.64
C LEU A 55 7.90 -5.87 8.08
N ILE A 56 7.42 -6.75 8.96
CA ILE A 56 8.18 -7.92 9.41
C ILE A 56 8.52 -8.82 8.21
N GLY A 57 7.53 -9.14 7.36
CA GLY A 57 7.75 -9.93 6.15
C GLY A 57 8.75 -9.27 5.20
N GLY A 58 8.61 -7.96 4.97
CA GLY A 58 9.46 -7.16 4.10
C GLY A 58 10.91 -7.10 4.58
N VAL A 59 11.14 -6.86 5.87
CA VAL A 59 12.48 -6.84 6.48
C VAL A 59 13.14 -8.22 6.38
N LEU A 60 12.40 -9.31 6.63
CA LEU A 60 12.92 -10.67 6.48
C LEU A 60 13.27 -11.00 5.02
N LEU A 61 12.45 -10.57 4.06
CA LEU A 61 12.72 -10.72 2.62
C LEU A 61 13.94 -9.90 2.20
N LEU A 62 14.07 -8.67 2.70
CA LEU A 62 15.20 -7.79 2.40
C LEU A 62 16.51 -8.33 2.98
N LYS A 63 16.49 -8.77 4.25
CA LYS A 63 17.62 -9.48 4.88
C LYS A 63 18.05 -10.67 4.01
N ARG A 64 17.09 -11.50 3.58
CA ARG A 64 17.40 -12.64 2.69
C ARG A 64 18.03 -12.18 1.37
N ARG A 65 17.48 -11.14 0.73
CA ARG A 65 17.96 -10.65 -0.57
C ARG A 65 19.38 -10.08 -0.49
N LEU A 66 19.70 -9.40 0.60
CA LEU A 66 21.02 -8.78 0.80
C LEU A 66 22.08 -9.78 1.24
N PHE A 67 21.73 -10.74 2.09
CA PHE A 67 22.71 -11.57 2.81
C PHE A 67 22.67 -13.07 2.48
N SER A 68 21.65 -13.58 1.79
CA SER A 68 21.66 -14.98 1.35
C SER A 68 22.52 -15.12 0.08
N PRO A 69 23.62 -15.89 0.08
CA PRO A 69 24.60 -15.88 -1.01
C PRO A 69 23.98 -16.19 -2.38
N ARG A 70 23.13 -17.22 -2.45
CA ARG A 70 22.46 -17.64 -3.68
C ARG A 70 21.52 -16.56 -4.25
N VAL A 71 20.82 -15.83 -3.37
CA VAL A 71 19.86 -14.80 -3.77
C VAL A 71 20.59 -13.53 -4.17
N ARG A 72 21.59 -13.13 -3.38
CA ARG A 72 22.38 -11.93 -3.64
C ARG A 72 23.17 -12.05 -4.94
N ALA A 73 23.70 -13.23 -5.25
CA ALA A 73 24.44 -13.48 -6.50
C ALA A 73 23.56 -13.39 -7.77
N THR A 74 22.23 -13.46 -7.63
CA THR A 74 21.28 -13.55 -8.77
C THR A 74 20.20 -12.47 -8.75
N THR A 75 20.27 -11.51 -7.82
CA THR A 75 19.31 -10.41 -7.73
C THR A 75 19.69 -9.25 -8.65
N THR A 76 18.71 -8.47 -9.10
CA THR A 76 18.98 -7.21 -9.82
C THR A 76 19.03 -6.01 -8.86
N GLY A 77 19.59 -4.89 -9.30
CA GLY A 77 19.54 -3.63 -8.55
C GLY A 77 18.10 -3.16 -8.30
N ALA A 78 17.22 -3.30 -9.29
CA ALA A 78 15.80 -2.96 -9.19
C ALA A 78 15.07 -3.78 -8.11
N ASP A 79 15.41 -5.07 -7.96
CA ASP A 79 14.83 -5.93 -6.91
C ASP A 79 15.17 -5.45 -5.49
N ILE A 80 16.41 -5.00 -5.27
CA ILE A 80 16.84 -4.48 -3.98
C ILE A 80 16.19 -3.12 -3.74
N LEU A 81 16.25 -2.22 -4.74
CA LEU A 81 15.68 -0.89 -4.65
C LEU A 81 14.20 -0.94 -4.28
N ILE A 82 13.38 -1.66 -5.05
CA ILE A 82 11.93 -1.63 -4.85
C ILE A 82 11.51 -2.27 -3.52
N LEU A 83 12.20 -3.33 -3.08
CA LEU A 83 11.93 -3.96 -1.79
C LEU A 83 12.35 -3.06 -0.64
N SER A 84 13.48 -2.36 -0.74
CA SER A 84 13.90 -1.37 0.25
C SER A 84 12.91 -0.21 0.35
N LEU A 85 12.47 0.34 -0.78
CA LEU A 85 11.48 1.42 -0.81
C LEU A 85 10.13 0.99 -0.22
N LEU A 86 9.68 -0.23 -0.48
CA LEU A 86 8.47 -0.79 0.14
C LEU A 86 8.59 -0.95 1.66
N VAL A 87 9.74 -1.40 2.15
CA VAL A 87 10.02 -1.48 3.59
C VAL A 87 10.00 -0.09 4.23
N ILE A 88 10.64 0.89 3.60
CA ILE A 88 10.64 2.29 4.06
C ILE A 88 9.24 2.87 4.04
N GLN A 89 8.48 2.69 2.95
CA GLN A 89 7.10 3.17 2.82
C GLN A 89 6.19 2.58 3.89
N CYS A 90 6.32 1.27 4.15
CA CYS A 90 5.56 0.59 5.18
C CYS A 90 5.92 1.10 6.58
N ALA A 91 7.21 1.35 6.84
CA ALA A 91 7.64 1.97 8.09
C ALA A 91 7.07 3.39 8.24
N LEU A 92 7.21 4.24 7.22
CA LEU A 92 6.61 5.58 7.21
C LEU A 92 5.11 5.54 7.49
N GLY A 93 4.38 4.60 6.87
CA GLY A 93 2.95 4.42 7.12
C GLY A 93 2.62 4.02 8.56
N LEU A 94 3.42 3.17 9.19
CA LEU A 94 3.25 2.87 10.62
C LEU A 94 3.60 4.08 11.50
N LEU A 95 4.62 4.86 11.11
CA LEU A 95 5.00 6.08 11.81
C LEU A 95 3.94 7.19 11.71
N THR A 96 2.98 7.14 10.77
CA THR A 96 1.89 8.13 10.70
C THR A 96 0.77 7.86 11.72
N ILE A 97 0.69 6.64 12.26
CA ILE A 97 -0.32 6.26 13.26
C ILE A 97 -0.28 7.17 14.51
N PRO A 98 0.87 7.42 15.16
CA PRO A 98 0.91 8.32 16.32
C PRO A 98 0.52 9.77 15.98
N PHE A 99 0.73 10.24 14.75
CA PHE A 99 0.28 11.57 14.31
C PHE A 99 -1.24 11.61 14.09
N SER A 100 -1.79 10.54 13.52
CA SER A 100 -3.25 10.37 13.38
C SER A 100 -3.92 10.27 14.75
N ALA A 101 -3.25 9.66 15.74
CA ALA A 101 -3.75 9.55 17.11
C ALA A 101 -3.88 10.89 17.83
N GLN A 102 -3.21 11.96 17.35
CA GLN A 102 -3.39 13.32 17.87
C GLN A 102 -4.68 13.97 17.37
N HIS A 103 -5.32 13.40 16.34
CA HIS A 103 -6.49 13.95 15.64
C HIS A 103 -7.54 12.84 15.43
N MET A 104 -8.04 12.27 16.54
CA MET A 104 -8.98 11.13 16.52
C MET A 104 -10.37 11.47 15.96
N ASP A 105 -10.65 12.74 15.72
CA ASP A 105 -11.81 13.25 14.99
C ASP A 105 -11.73 12.99 13.48
N GLY A 106 -10.58 12.54 12.97
CA GLY A 106 -10.37 12.22 11.56
C GLY A 106 -10.07 13.45 10.68
N SER A 107 -9.78 14.61 11.28
CA SER A 107 -9.48 15.85 10.56
C SER A 107 -8.26 15.73 9.64
N GLU A 108 -7.19 15.05 10.10
CA GLU A 108 -6.05 14.74 9.23
C GLU A 108 -6.47 13.79 8.10
N MET A 109 -7.16 12.68 8.40
CA MET A 109 -7.62 11.74 7.35
C MET A 109 -8.49 12.43 6.28
N MET A 110 -9.36 13.37 6.67
CA MET A 110 -10.20 14.14 5.74
C MET A 110 -9.36 14.91 4.71
N LYS A 111 -8.27 15.55 5.13
CA LYS A 111 -7.31 16.23 4.25
C LYS A 111 -6.70 15.29 3.23
N LEU A 112 -6.24 14.12 3.69
CA LEU A 112 -5.61 13.10 2.84
C LEU A 112 -6.60 12.53 1.81
N VAL A 113 -7.83 12.22 2.23
CA VAL A 113 -8.87 11.71 1.35
C VAL A 113 -9.28 12.78 0.33
N GLY A 114 -9.46 14.04 0.75
CA GLY A 114 -9.80 15.14 -0.17
C GLY A 114 -8.74 15.36 -1.25
N TRP A 115 -7.45 15.30 -0.87
CA TRP A 115 -6.34 15.33 -1.83
C TRP A 115 -6.42 14.15 -2.81
N ALA A 116 -6.55 12.92 -2.30
CA ALA A 116 -6.55 11.73 -3.13
C ALA A 116 -7.72 11.73 -4.13
N GLN A 117 -8.92 12.09 -3.67
CA GLN A 117 -10.12 12.17 -4.50
C GLN A 117 -9.99 13.25 -5.57
N SER A 118 -9.45 14.41 -5.24
CA SER A 118 -9.21 15.49 -6.21
C SER A 118 -8.23 15.07 -7.30
N VAL A 119 -7.13 14.39 -6.93
CA VAL A 119 -6.15 13.88 -7.89
C VAL A 119 -6.79 12.87 -8.86
N VAL A 120 -7.49 11.85 -8.36
CA VAL A 120 -8.06 10.79 -9.22
C VAL A 120 -9.26 11.24 -10.05
N THR A 121 -9.91 12.33 -9.66
CA THR A 121 -11.00 12.97 -10.42
C THR A 121 -10.54 14.19 -11.21
N PHE A 122 -9.23 14.41 -11.32
CA PHE A 122 -8.61 15.49 -12.09
C PHE A 122 -9.10 16.90 -11.74
N HIS A 123 -9.47 17.12 -10.48
CA HIS A 123 -9.79 18.45 -9.97
C HIS A 123 -8.51 19.21 -9.60
N GLY A 124 -8.34 20.40 -10.17
CA GLY A 124 -7.23 21.30 -9.86
C GLY A 124 -7.23 21.74 -8.39
N GLY A 125 -6.07 22.19 -7.89
CA GLY A 125 -5.96 22.66 -6.50
C GLY A 125 -5.85 21.56 -5.44
N ALA A 126 -5.70 20.29 -5.83
CA ALA A 126 -5.66 19.15 -4.90
C ALA A 126 -4.69 19.33 -3.70
N SER A 127 -3.55 20.00 -3.90
CA SER A 127 -2.57 20.26 -2.84
C SER A 127 -3.11 21.12 -1.69
N GLN A 128 -4.12 21.97 -1.92
CA GLN A 128 -4.74 22.82 -0.90
C GLN A 128 -5.43 21.98 0.19
N HIS A 129 -5.91 20.78 -0.14
CA HIS A 129 -6.43 19.85 0.87
C HIS A 129 -5.36 19.44 1.90
N LEU A 130 -4.07 19.53 1.58
CA LEU A 130 -2.96 19.12 2.45
C LEU A 130 -2.44 20.26 3.35
N ASP A 131 -3.15 21.37 3.44
CA ASP A 131 -2.76 22.49 4.29
C ASP A 131 -2.76 22.11 5.78
N GLY A 132 -1.64 22.38 6.45
CA GLY A 132 -1.43 22.05 7.85
C GLY A 132 -1.31 20.55 8.18
N VAL A 133 -1.30 19.65 7.19
CA VAL A 133 -1.11 18.20 7.43
C VAL A 133 0.29 17.92 7.98
N ALA A 134 0.42 16.97 8.92
CA ALA A 134 1.73 16.64 9.48
C ALA A 134 2.73 16.18 8.38
N PHE A 135 3.99 16.59 8.50
CA PHE A 135 5.00 16.39 7.44
C PHE A 135 5.24 14.91 7.10
N ILE A 136 5.06 14.00 8.06
CA ILE A 136 5.21 12.55 7.84
C ILE A 136 4.26 12.03 6.75
N PHE A 137 3.06 12.59 6.65
CA PHE A 137 2.11 12.21 5.61
C PHE A 137 2.60 12.65 4.23
N ARG A 138 3.25 13.83 4.12
CA ARG A 138 3.83 14.30 2.86
C ARG A 138 4.92 13.35 2.36
N LEU A 139 5.80 12.88 3.24
CA LEU A 139 6.82 11.88 2.91
C LEU A 139 6.18 10.58 2.41
N HIS A 140 5.16 10.09 3.11
CA HIS A 140 4.43 8.87 2.75
C HIS A 140 3.74 8.99 1.38
N LEU A 141 3.08 10.12 1.09
CA LEU A 141 2.43 10.34 -0.21
C LEU A 141 3.44 10.39 -1.35
N VAL A 142 4.52 11.15 -1.20
CA VAL A 142 5.55 11.31 -2.24
C VAL A 142 6.23 9.98 -2.54
N LEU A 143 6.63 9.23 -1.50
CA LEU A 143 7.24 7.92 -1.71
C LEU A 143 6.23 6.91 -2.29
N GLY A 144 4.97 6.96 -1.84
CA GLY A 144 3.87 6.16 -2.40
C GLY A 144 3.70 6.38 -3.90
N MET A 145 3.61 7.63 -4.35
CA MET A 145 3.53 7.96 -5.78
C MET A 145 4.81 7.59 -6.55
N THR A 146 5.98 7.72 -5.91
CA THR A 146 7.25 7.28 -6.49
C THR A 146 7.26 5.78 -6.76
N LEU A 147 6.64 4.96 -5.89
CA LEU A 147 6.49 3.52 -6.15
C LEU A 147 5.64 3.24 -7.40
N PHE A 148 4.59 4.03 -7.67
CA PHE A 148 3.81 3.94 -8.91
C PHE A 148 4.64 4.36 -10.14
N LEU A 149 5.48 5.38 -10.03
CA LEU A 149 6.39 5.79 -11.10
C LEU A 149 7.41 4.68 -11.44
N LEU A 150 7.94 4.00 -10.43
CA LEU A 150 8.89 2.89 -10.60
C LEU A 150 8.22 1.54 -10.92
N PHE A 151 6.90 1.47 -10.79
CA PHE A 151 6.12 0.25 -10.98
C PHE A 151 6.40 -0.46 -12.31
N PRO A 152 6.32 0.20 -13.50
CA PRO A 152 6.50 -0.48 -14.78
C PRO A 152 7.94 -0.93 -15.06
N PHE A 153 8.91 -0.42 -14.30
CA PHE A 153 10.35 -0.71 -14.46
C PHE A 153 10.87 -1.71 -13.43
N SER A 154 9.97 -2.37 -12.70
CA SER A 154 10.32 -3.25 -11.60
C SER A 154 9.51 -4.54 -11.64
N ARG A 155 9.84 -5.47 -10.74
CA ARG A 155 9.07 -6.70 -10.53
C ARG A 155 7.61 -6.46 -10.11
N LEU A 156 7.20 -5.23 -9.76
CA LEU A 156 5.83 -4.95 -9.31
C LEU A 156 4.76 -5.23 -10.36
N VAL A 157 5.13 -5.31 -11.64
CA VAL A 157 4.22 -5.71 -12.73
C VAL A 157 3.48 -7.02 -12.48
N HIS A 158 4.03 -7.92 -11.64
CA HIS A 158 3.34 -9.15 -11.25
C HIS A 158 1.98 -8.92 -10.56
N ILE A 159 1.74 -7.73 -9.98
CA ILE A 159 0.49 -7.38 -9.32
C ILE A 159 -0.67 -7.37 -10.33
N TRP A 160 -0.43 -6.96 -11.58
CA TRP A 160 -1.45 -6.98 -12.63
C TRP A 160 -1.89 -8.40 -13.01
N SER A 161 -1.03 -9.38 -12.80
CA SER A 161 -1.26 -10.78 -13.17
C SER A 161 -1.85 -11.61 -12.03
N VAL A 162 -2.55 -10.96 -11.07
CA VAL A 162 -3.28 -11.69 -10.01
C VAL A 162 -4.22 -12.72 -10.66
N PRO A 163 -4.10 -14.03 -10.36
CA PRO A 163 -4.71 -15.09 -11.16
C PRO A 163 -6.20 -15.31 -10.80
N VAL A 164 -7.01 -14.26 -10.85
CA VAL A 164 -8.44 -14.32 -10.51
C VAL A 164 -9.23 -15.25 -11.44
N GLU A 165 -8.83 -15.36 -12.71
CA GLU A 165 -9.44 -16.26 -13.69
C GLU A 165 -9.34 -17.75 -13.28
N TYR A 166 -8.30 -18.11 -12.53
CA TYR A 166 -8.04 -19.50 -12.17
C TYR A 166 -9.14 -20.09 -11.28
N LEU A 167 -9.88 -19.25 -10.55
CA LEU A 167 -10.99 -19.68 -9.70
C LEU A 167 -12.14 -20.34 -10.48
N THR A 168 -12.29 -20.00 -11.76
CA THR A 168 -13.41 -20.50 -12.60
C THR A 168 -12.95 -21.15 -13.91
N ARG A 169 -11.66 -21.05 -14.24
CA ARG A 169 -11.06 -21.69 -15.41
C ARG A 169 -11.14 -23.22 -15.30
N LYS A 170 -11.45 -23.88 -16.40
CA LYS A 170 -11.42 -25.35 -16.48
C LYS A 170 -9.98 -25.85 -16.35
N TYR A 171 -9.82 -27.04 -15.78
CA TYR A 171 -8.50 -27.62 -15.54
C TYR A 171 -7.71 -27.85 -16.84
N GLN A 172 -8.36 -28.40 -17.86
CA GLN A 172 -7.70 -28.69 -19.14
C GLN A 172 -7.73 -27.47 -20.05
N LEU A 173 -6.57 -27.10 -20.58
CA LEU A 173 -6.41 -26.07 -21.61
C LEU A 173 -5.74 -26.70 -22.84
N VAL A 174 -6.43 -26.67 -23.97
CA VAL A 174 -5.90 -27.10 -25.26
C VAL A 174 -5.94 -25.90 -26.21
N ARG A 175 -4.82 -25.56 -26.83
CA ARG A 175 -4.74 -24.52 -27.87
C ARG A 175 -4.78 -25.17 -29.25
N ALA A 176 -5.56 -24.59 -30.16
CA ALA A 176 -5.60 -25.00 -31.55
C ALA A 176 -4.32 -24.56 -32.31
N ARG A 177 -4.16 -25.00 -33.56
CA ARG A 177 -3.06 -24.53 -34.43
C ARG A 177 -3.18 -23.01 -34.61
N HIS A 178 -2.14 -22.28 -34.22
CA HIS A 178 -1.97 -20.83 -34.37
C HIS A 178 -0.51 -20.53 -34.70
#